data_AF-A0A920CB79-F1
#
_entry.id   AF-A0A920CB79-F1
#
_cell.length_a   1.000
_cell.length_b   1.000
_cell.length_c   1.000
_cell.angle_alpha   90.00
_cell.angle_beta   90.00
_cell.angle_gamma   90.00
#
_symmetry.space_group_name_H-M   'P 1'
#
loop_
_entity.id
_entity.type
_entity.pdbx_description
1 polymer ?
#
loop_
_entity_poly.entity_id
_entity_poly.type
_entity_poly.pdbx_seq_one_letter_code
_entity_poly.pdbx_strand_id
1 'polypeptide(L)'
;MSYKGQPVPSTAYQSYRAKVSDGKSVRVPVPEKTTIEAQKFYLISGFFGAAMESVTTGAGETSEVILNVEQAEYESDQIDKTQAFAFGTPIYWDATKSQFTETETGNRLVGRVTVAKDAKNVIWFLLGPQI
;
A
#
# COMPACT_ATOMS: atom_id res chain seq x y z
N MET A 1 15.81 27.65 2.11
CA MET A 1 17.03 28.12 2.80
C MET A 1 17.23 29.56 2.39
N SER A 2 17.26 30.49 3.33
CA SER A 2 17.58 31.89 3.01
C SER A 2 19.10 32.07 3.01
N TYR A 3 19.60 32.76 2.00
CA TYR A 3 21.03 33.06 1.86
C TYR A 3 21.21 34.55 1.52
N LYS A 4 22.33 35.12 1.98
CA LYS A 4 22.63 36.54 1.89
C LYS A 4 23.00 36.93 0.46
N GLY A 5 22.16 37.72 -0.21
CA GLY A 5 22.33 38.16 -1.60
C GLY A 5 21.18 37.79 -2.54
N GLN A 6 20.13 37.18 -2.02
CA GLN A 6 18.92 36.87 -2.78
C GLN A 6 18.17 38.17 -3.14
N PRO A 7 17.70 38.36 -4.40
CA PRO A 7 17.04 39.60 -4.82
C PRO A 7 15.72 39.87 -4.11
N VAL A 8 15.17 38.84 -3.44
CA VAL A 8 13.98 38.92 -2.60
C VAL A 8 14.33 38.34 -1.22
N PRO A 9 14.01 39.02 -0.11
CA PRO A 9 14.24 38.49 1.22
C PRO A 9 13.48 37.18 1.43
N SER A 10 14.15 36.17 1.98
CA SER A 10 13.51 34.93 2.42
C SER A 10 13.89 34.63 3.87
N THR A 11 13.00 33.92 4.56
CA THR A 11 13.16 33.57 5.97
C THR A 11 12.81 32.09 6.14
N ALA A 12 13.61 31.33 6.88
CA ALA A 12 13.40 29.89 7.09
C ALA A 12 13.08 29.60 8.56
N TYR A 13 11.96 28.90 8.82
CA TYR A 13 11.57 28.43 10.17
C TYR A 13 10.90 27.04 10.17
N GLN A 14 11.02 26.37 11.33
CA GLN A 14 10.98 24.92 11.56
C GLN A 14 9.59 24.27 11.71
N SER A 15 9.56 22.92 11.65
CA SER A 15 8.35 22.08 11.70
C SER A 15 8.06 21.54 13.11
N TYR A 16 7.11 22.15 13.82
CA TYR A 16 6.40 21.57 14.98
C TYR A 16 4.94 21.32 14.58
N ARG A 17 4.65 20.25 13.84
CA ARG A 17 3.38 20.13 13.09
C ARG A 17 2.51 18.99 13.59
N ALA A 18 1.24 19.28 13.85
CA ALA A 18 0.20 18.30 14.16
C ALA A 18 -0.15 17.40 12.96
N LYS A 19 0.05 17.89 11.73
CA LYS A 19 -0.20 17.17 10.47
C LYS A 19 1.00 17.28 9.54
N VAL A 20 1.45 16.15 9.01
CA VAL A 20 2.64 16.04 8.12
C VAL A 20 2.25 15.74 6.68
N SER A 21 1.15 15.00 6.47
CA SER A 21 0.65 14.56 5.17
C SER A 21 -0.85 14.27 5.27
N ASP A 22 -1.53 14.11 4.15
CA ASP A 22 -2.89 13.57 4.09
C ASP A 22 -2.95 12.05 4.34
N GLY A 23 -1.81 11.42 4.59
CA GLY A 23 -1.74 10.00 4.95
C GLY A 23 -1.99 9.06 3.77
N LYS A 24 -1.94 9.56 2.54
CA LYS A 24 -2.15 8.78 1.30
C LYS A 24 -1.02 7.80 1.00
N SER A 25 0.15 8.01 1.56
CA SER A 25 1.24 7.04 1.50
C SER A 25 2.00 7.05 2.82
N VAL A 26 2.51 5.88 3.19
CA VAL A 26 3.20 5.68 4.46
C VAL A 26 4.52 4.99 4.17
N ARG A 27 5.58 5.48 4.80
CA ARG A 27 6.87 4.79 4.79
C ARG A 27 6.87 3.74 5.90
N VAL A 28 7.18 2.49 5.55
CA VAL A 28 7.17 1.37 6.50
C VAL A 28 8.52 0.65 6.50
N PRO A 29 8.98 0.14 7.64
CA PRO A 29 10.23 -0.61 7.72
C PRO A 29 10.07 -1.99 7.08
N VAL A 30 11.12 -2.43 6.39
CA VAL A 30 11.24 -3.74 5.73
C VAL A 30 12.33 -4.54 6.45
N PRO A 31 12.02 -5.72 7.02
CA PRO A 31 12.99 -6.54 7.73
C PRO A 31 13.99 -7.21 6.77
N GLU A 32 15.01 -7.87 7.32
CA GLU A 32 15.94 -8.67 6.54
C GLU A 32 15.27 -9.79 5.74
N LYS A 33 15.94 -10.26 4.67
CA LYS A 33 15.51 -11.40 3.84
C LYS A 33 14.11 -11.24 3.26
N THR A 34 13.75 -10.02 2.86
CA THR A 34 12.44 -9.68 2.32
C THR A 34 12.58 -9.15 0.91
N THR A 35 11.71 -9.61 0.01
CA THR A 35 11.57 -9.06 -1.33
C THR A 35 10.19 -8.45 -1.48
N ILE A 36 10.16 -7.17 -1.82
CA ILE A 36 8.98 -6.39 -2.13
C ILE A 36 9.12 -5.96 -3.58
N GLU A 37 8.06 -6.15 -4.35
CA GLU A 37 7.99 -5.74 -5.75
C GLU A 37 7.05 -4.55 -5.86
N ALA A 38 7.47 -3.55 -6.64
CA ALA A 38 6.62 -2.42 -6.97
C ALA A 38 5.29 -2.89 -7.58
N GLN A 39 4.24 -2.10 -7.37
CA GLN A 39 2.88 -2.32 -7.90
C GLN A 39 2.13 -3.52 -7.30
N LYS A 40 2.75 -4.27 -6.37
CA LYS A 40 2.07 -5.31 -5.57
C LYS A 40 1.58 -4.78 -4.23
N PHE A 41 0.61 -5.47 -3.66
CA PHE A 41 0.03 -5.16 -2.36
C PHE A 41 0.73 -5.92 -1.24
N TYR A 42 0.86 -5.24 -0.10
CA TYR A 42 1.49 -5.79 1.10
C TYR A 42 0.78 -5.27 2.35
N LEU A 43 0.79 -6.10 3.39
CA LEU A 43 0.43 -5.72 4.76
C LEU A 43 1.71 -5.70 5.61
N ILE A 44 2.22 -4.51 5.93
CA ILE A 44 3.48 -4.33 6.67
C ILE A 44 3.23 -3.41 7.85
N SER A 45 3.60 -3.86 9.05
CA SER A 45 3.48 -3.08 10.29
C SER A 45 2.08 -2.51 10.51
N GLY A 46 1.04 -3.23 10.07
CA GLY A 46 -0.36 -2.80 10.18
C GLY A 46 -0.87 -1.90 9.04
N PHE A 47 -0.03 -1.47 8.11
CA PHE A 47 -0.45 -0.70 6.93
C PHE A 47 -0.65 -1.63 5.73
N PHE A 48 -1.79 -1.49 5.05
CA PHE A 48 -2.08 -2.23 3.83
C PHE A 48 -2.11 -1.28 2.63
N GLY A 49 -1.33 -1.57 1.60
CA GLY A 49 -1.26 -0.73 0.42
C GLY A 49 -0.40 -1.29 -0.70
N ALA A 50 -0.39 -0.59 -1.83
CA ALA A 50 0.44 -0.93 -2.98
C ALA A 50 1.86 -0.38 -2.80
N ALA A 51 2.88 -1.20 -3.01
CA ALA A 51 4.26 -0.77 -2.96
C ALA A 51 4.58 0.15 -4.15
N MET A 52 5.11 1.34 -3.87
CA MET A 52 5.49 2.31 -4.91
C MET A 52 6.85 2.01 -5.54
N GLU A 53 7.64 1.15 -4.91
CA GLU A 53 9.00 0.79 -5.30
C GLU A 53 9.31 -0.66 -4.93
N SER A 54 10.29 -1.25 -5.60
CA SER A 54 10.80 -2.58 -5.25
C SER A 54 11.93 -2.45 -4.24
N VAL A 55 11.95 -3.34 -3.25
CA VAL A 55 12.98 -3.40 -2.21
C VAL A 55 13.39 -4.85 -2.01
N THR A 56 14.70 -5.11 -1.93
CA THR A 56 15.23 -6.43 -1.56
C THR A 56 16.23 -6.24 -0.43
N THR A 57 16.06 -6.99 0.65
CA THR A 57 16.98 -6.97 1.79
C THR A 57 17.68 -8.32 1.92
N GLY A 58 19.01 -8.29 2.10
CA GLY A 58 19.82 -9.46 2.43
C GLY A 58 19.77 -9.82 3.92
N ALA A 59 20.65 -10.73 4.34
CA ALA A 59 20.83 -11.04 5.76
C ALA A 59 21.54 -9.88 6.49
N GLY A 60 21.01 -9.45 7.63
CA GLY A 60 21.52 -8.29 8.39
C GLY A 60 21.15 -6.93 7.81
N GLU A 61 20.39 -6.88 6.71
CA GLU A 61 19.99 -5.63 6.05
C GLU A 61 18.53 -5.30 6.33
N THR A 62 18.25 -4.05 6.63
CA THR A 62 16.87 -3.52 6.72
C THR A 62 16.73 -2.35 5.77
N SER A 63 15.53 -2.14 5.24
CA SER A 63 15.23 -0.99 4.40
C SER A 63 13.89 -0.38 4.80
N GLU A 64 13.45 0.59 4.03
CA GLU A 64 12.09 1.13 4.10
C GLU A 64 11.47 1.00 2.71
N VAL A 65 10.13 0.92 2.67
CA VAL A 65 9.35 1.00 1.43
C VAL A 65 8.19 1.96 1.62
N ILE A 66 7.80 2.63 0.55
CA ILE A 66 6.59 3.45 0.53
C ILE A 66 5.40 2.61 0.07
N LEU A 67 4.37 2.50 0.92
CA LEU A 67 3.07 1.95 0.57
C LEU A 67 2.09 3.08 0.24
N ASN A 68 1.42 2.99 -0.91
CA ASN A 68 0.25 3.79 -1.22
C ASN A 68 -0.98 3.20 -0.53
N VAL A 69 -1.55 3.96 0.39
CA VAL A 69 -2.70 3.58 1.20
C VAL A 69 -3.92 4.46 0.90
N GLU A 70 -3.86 5.24 -0.18
CA GLU A 70 -4.94 6.11 -0.60
C GLU A 70 -6.23 5.31 -0.85
N GLN A 71 -7.35 5.83 -0.37
CA GLN A 71 -8.65 5.29 -0.70
C GLN A 71 -8.99 5.63 -2.17
N ALA A 72 -8.54 4.75 -3.06
CA ALA A 72 -8.74 4.83 -4.51
C ALA A 72 -9.13 3.47 -5.07
N GLU A 73 -9.50 3.47 -6.34
CA GLU A 73 -9.68 2.23 -7.11
C GLU A 73 -8.33 1.73 -7.61
N TYR A 74 -8.10 0.43 -7.46
CA TYR A 74 -6.88 -0.25 -7.88
C TYR A 74 -7.21 -1.45 -8.76
N GLU A 75 -6.33 -1.69 -9.73
CA GLU A 75 -6.30 -2.92 -10.52
C GLU A 75 -5.30 -3.90 -9.90
N SER A 76 -5.66 -5.18 -9.79
CA SER A 76 -4.72 -6.21 -9.33
C SER A 76 -5.08 -7.60 -9.83
N ASP A 77 -4.05 -8.42 -10.08
CA ASP A 77 -4.13 -9.86 -10.33
C ASP A 77 -3.65 -10.70 -9.13
N GLN A 78 -3.34 -10.04 -8.01
CA GLN A 78 -2.77 -10.65 -6.81
C GLN A 78 -3.87 -11.30 -5.96
N ILE A 79 -4.66 -12.19 -6.56
CA ILE A 79 -5.91 -12.74 -6.02
C ILE A 79 -5.87 -14.27 -5.96
N ASP A 80 -6.70 -14.86 -5.09
CA ASP A 80 -6.99 -16.31 -5.15
C ASP A 80 -7.79 -16.64 -6.42
N LYS A 81 -7.10 -17.13 -7.45
CA LYS A 81 -7.70 -17.39 -8.77
C LYS A 81 -8.85 -18.41 -8.76
N THR A 82 -9.01 -19.17 -7.68
CA THR A 82 -10.12 -20.13 -7.52
C THR A 82 -11.44 -19.47 -7.12
N GLN A 83 -11.39 -18.25 -6.58
CA GLN A 83 -12.53 -17.48 -6.08
C GLN A 83 -13.16 -16.57 -7.15
N ALA A 84 -14.39 -16.11 -6.94
CA ALA A 84 -15.19 -15.49 -8.00
C ALA A 84 -14.86 -14.00 -8.18
N PHE A 85 -14.73 -13.26 -7.08
CA PHE A 85 -14.59 -11.80 -7.03
C PHE A 85 -15.64 -11.09 -7.89
N ALA A 86 -16.92 -11.33 -7.56
CA ALA A 86 -18.03 -10.62 -8.19
C ALA A 86 -18.07 -9.14 -7.79
N PHE A 87 -18.72 -8.30 -8.61
CA PHE A 87 -18.94 -6.89 -8.29
C PHE A 87 -19.58 -6.73 -6.92
N GLY A 88 -19.04 -5.84 -6.09
CA GLY A 88 -19.55 -5.59 -4.75
C GLY A 88 -19.12 -6.60 -3.70
N THR A 89 -18.40 -7.67 -4.03
CA THR A 89 -17.88 -8.62 -3.03
C THR A 89 -16.85 -7.95 -2.11
N PRO A 90 -16.94 -8.10 -0.78
CA PRO A 90 -15.86 -7.72 0.14
C PRO A 90 -14.60 -8.53 -0.14
N ILE A 91 -13.44 -7.88 -0.12
CA ILE A 91 -12.15 -8.55 -0.30
C ILE A 91 -11.29 -8.41 0.95
N TYR A 92 -10.59 -9.48 1.27
CA TYR A 92 -9.74 -9.63 2.43
C TYR A 92 -8.31 -9.93 1.98
N TRP A 93 -7.34 -9.66 2.86
CA TRP A 93 -5.93 -9.96 2.62
C TRP A 93 -5.52 -11.23 3.35
N ASP A 94 -5.10 -12.25 2.60
CA ASP A 94 -4.44 -13.45 3.11
C ASP A 94 -2.94 -13.18 3.20
N ALA A 95 -2.45 -12.89 4.41
CA ALA A 95 -1.04 -12.61 4.66
C ALA A 95 -0.14 -13.84 4.48
N THR A 96 -0.70 -15.06 4.57
CA THR A 96 0.07 -16.30 4.40
C THR A 96 0.38 -16.53 2.93
N LYS A 97 -0.61 -16.32 2.06
CA LYS A 97 -0.46 -16.47 0.61
C LYS A 97 -0.06 -15.18 -0.11
N SER A 98 -0.07 -14.05 0.59
CA SER A 98 0.20 -12.72 0.04
C SER A 98 -0.68 -12.38 -1.17
N GLN A 99 -2.00 -12.61 -1.02
CA GLN A 99 -3.00 -12.36 -2.06
C GLN A 99 -4.35 -11.94 -1.47
N PHE A 100 -5.19 -11.32 -2.30
CA PHE A 100 -6.59 -11.05 -1.99
C PHE A 100 -7.41 -12.34 -1.99
N THR A 101 -8.42 -12.38 -1.12
CA THR A 101 -9.36 -13.50 -0.98
C THR A 101 -10.76 -13.01 -0.59
N GLU A 102 -11.80 -13.77 -0.93
CA GLU A 102 -13.18 -13.60 -0.45
C GLU A 102 -13.38 -14.22 0.95
N THR A 103 -12.37 -14.91 1.50
CA THR A 103 -12.46 -15.57 2.81
C THR A 103 -12.21 -14.59 3.96
N GLU A 104 -13.22 -14.37 4.79
CA GLU A 104 -13.13 -13.48 5.96
C GLU A 104 -12.31 -14.07 7.11
N THR A 105 -12.54 -15.33 7.46
CA THR A 105 -12.01 -15.92 8.70
C THR A 105 -10.48 -15.88 8.72
N GLY A 106 -9.92 -15.12 9.65
CA GLY A 106 -8.47 -14.97 9.84
C GLY A 106 -7.81 -13.96 8.90
N ASN A 107 -8.55 -13.30 8.01
CA ASN A 107 -8.01 -12.34 7.05
C ASN A 107 -8.54 -10.93 7.32
N ARG A 108 -7.72 -9.92 6.98
CA ARG A 108 -8.09 -8.51 7.17
C ARG A 108 -8.99 -8.05 6.03
N LEU A 109 -10.14 -7.44 6.32
CA LEU A 109 -10.93 -6.74 5.29
C LEU A 109 -10.13 -5.57 4.73
N VAL A 110 -9.96 -5.50 3.40
CA VAL A 110 -9.13 -4.49 2.75
C VAL A 110 -9.85 -3.71 1.66
N GLY A 111 -11.03 -4.12 1.20
CA GLY A 111 -11.74 -3.36 0.18
C GLY A 111 -13.02 -4.03 -0.32
N ARG A 112 -13.48 -3.56 -1.48
CA ARG A 112 -14.65 -4.12 -2.18
C ARG A 112 -14.44 -4.09 -3.68
N VAL A 113 -14.78 -5.18 -4.36
CA VAL A 113 -14.68 -5.30 -5.82
C VAL A 113 -15.57 -4.27 -6.52
N THR A 114 -15.02 -3.60 -7.53
CA THR A 114 -15.71 -2.63 -8.40
C THR A 114 -15.70 -3.06 -9.87
N VAL A 115 -14.79 -3.95 -10.28
CA VAL A 115 -14.87 -4.69 -11.54
C VAL A 115 -14.59 -6.16 -11.27
N ALA A 116 -15.52 -7.02 -11.67
CA ALA A 116 -15.44 -8.45 -11.42
C ALA A 116 -14.24 -9.09 -12.11
N LYS A 117 -13.79 -10.23 -11.58
CA LYS A 117 -12.63 -10.97 -12.14
C LYS A 117 -12.83 -11.28 -13.62
N ASP A 118 -11.88 -10.85 -14.43
CA ASP A 118 -11.89 -11.08 -15.86
C ASP A 118 -11.23 -12.44 -16.24
N ALA A 119 -11.17 -12.73 -17.54
CA ALA A 119 -10.55 -13.96 -18.06
C ALA A 119 -9.03 -14.03 -17.82
N LYS A 120 -8.37 -12.92 -17.47
CA LYS A 120 -6.94 -12.84 -17.13
C LYS A 120 -6.71 -12.96 -15.62
N ASN A 121 -7.76 -13.11 -14.82
CA ASN A 121 -7.73 -13.09 -13.36
C ASN A 121 -7.35 -11.73 -12.78
N VAL A 122 -7.79 -10.66 -13.41
CA VAL A 122 -7.64 -9.28 -12.94
C VAL A 122 -8.96 -8.80 -12.36
N ILE A 123 -8.92 -8.10 -11.22
CA ILE A 123 -10.06 -7.39 -10.63
C ILE A 123 -9.74 -5.91 -10.50
N TRP A 124 -10.78 -5.07 -10.45
CA TRP A 124 -10.66 -3.74 -9.85
C TRP A 124 -11.39 -3.71 -8.51
N PHE A 125 -10.86 -2.94 -7.57
CA PHE A 125 -11.47 -2.79 -6.26
C PHE A 125 -11.23 -1.41 -5.68
N LEU A 126 -12.17 -0.94 -4.86
CA LEU A 126 -11.99 0.23 -4.02
C LEU A 126 -11.28 -0.19 -2.73
N LEU A 127 -10.11 0.39 -2.45
CA LEU A 127 -9.41 0.17 -1.19
C LEU A 127 -10.23 0.70 -0.02
N GLY A 128 -10.36 -0.10 1.03
CA GLY A 128 -11.07 0.27 2.25
C GLY A 128 -10.30 1.29 3.10
N PRO A 129 -11.00 2.03 3.99
CA PRO A 129 -10.34 2.91 4.96
C PRO A 129 -9.30 2.17 5.79
N GLN A 130 -8.16 2.82 6.03
CA GLN A 130 -7.14 2.33 6.97
C GLN A 130 -7.52 2.73 8.40
N ILE A 131 -7.04 1.97 9.39
CA ILE A 131 -7.26 2.18 10.84
C ILE A 131 -6.23 3.18 11.38
#